data_AF-A0A8T3LRF6-F1
#
_entry.id   AF-A0A8T3LRF6-F1
#
_cell.length_a   1.000
_cell.length_b   1.000
_cell.length_c   1.000
_cell.angle_alpha   90.00
_cell.angle_beta   90.00
_cell.angle_gamma   90.00
#
_symmetry.space_group_name_H-M   'P 1'
#
loop_
_entity.id
_entity.type
_entity.pdbx_description
1 polymer ?
#
loop_
_entity_poly.entity_id
_entity_poly.type
_entity_poly.pdbx_seq_one_letter_code
_entity_poly.pdbx_strand_id
1 'polypeptide(L)'
;MTRASAAVFLNEGAGSARSARVRRTVELARHDLAADLHVIATPDASRLRTWLDERVDDYTTAIIAGGDGSLSIAYNVAATRPHLTLGYIPAGFGNATAHLLRLPRDPRALVDVLVRGEARPVDLVVVDGRLALFAGAGWDALVA
;
A
#
# COMPACT_ATOMS: atom_id res chain seq x y z
N MET A 1 -2.00 -15.07 22.55
CA MET A 1 -1.45 -14.56 21.27
C MET A 1 -2.64 -14.26 20.38
N THR A 2 -3.04 -13.00 20.32
CA THR A 2 -4.07 -12.54 19.36
C THR A 2 -3.56 -12.82 17.97
N ARG A 3 -4.34 -13.55 17.17
CA ARG A 3 -4.03 -13.85 15.77
C ARG A 3 -3.79 -12.51 15.06
N ALA A 4 -2.64 -12.32 14.41
CA ALA A 4 -2.40 -11.14 13.59
C ALA A 4 -3.53 -11.02 12.56
N SER A 5 -4.32 -9.95 12.63
CA SER A 5 -5.38 -9.65 11.66
C SER A 5 -4.77 -8.86 10.51
N ALA A 6 -5.00 -9.32 9.28
CA ALA A 6 -4.53 -8.71 8.06
C ALA A 6 -5.70 -8.32 7.17
N ALA A 7 -5.57 -7.20 6.46
CA ALA A 7 -6.53 -6.79 5.44
C ALA A 7 -5.84 -6.25 4.19
N VAL A 8 -6.45 -6.52 3.04
CA VAL A 8 -6.11 -5.91 1.76
C VAL A 8 -7.05 -4.73 1.53
N PHE A 9 -6.47 -3.55 1.32
CA PHE A 9 -7.16 -2.31 1.00
C PHE A 9 -6.91 -1.99 -0.48
N LEU A 10 -7.86 -2.36 -1.33
CA LEU A 10 -7.77 -2.18 -2.78
C LEU A 10 -8.44 -0.88 -3.23
N ASN A 11 -7.65 0.00 -3.87
CA ASN A 11 -8.18 1.14 -4.61
C ASN A 11 -8.30 0.81 -6.11
N GLU A 12 -9.50 0.54 -6.58
CA GLU A 12 -9.81 0.30 -8.00
C GLU A 12 -9.73 1.56 -8.87
N GLY A 13 -9.60 2.75 -8.26
CA GLY A 13 -9.26 3.98 -8.95
C GLY A 13 -7.81 4.02 -9.44
N ALA A 14 -6.95 3.09 -8.99
CA ALA A 14 -5.56 3.00 -9.43
C ALA A 14 -5.44 2.39 -10.84
N GLY A 15 -4.48 2.90 -11.61
CA GLY A 15 -4.38 2.68 -13.05
C GLY A 15 -4.35 1.22 -13.52
N SER A 16 -3.74 0.30 -12.76
CA SER A 16 -3.64 -1.12 -13.10
C SER A 16 -4.39 -2.05 -12.15
N ALA A 17 -5.27 -1.52 -11.29
CA ALA A 17 -6.03 -2.29 -10.30
C ALA A 17 -6.89 -3.41 -10.91
N ARG A 18 -7.37 -3.22 -12.13
CA ARG A 18 -8.17 -4.21 -12.87
C ARG A 18 -7.35 -5.22 -13.66
N SER A 19 -6.02 -5.10 -13.70
CA SER A 19 -5.16 -6.02 -14.43
C SER A 19 -5.22 -7.43 -13.82
N ALA A 20 -5.13 -8.46 -14.66
CA ALA A 20 -5.11 -9.85 -14.22
C ALA A 20 -4.03 -10.12 -13.19
N ARG A 21 -2.86 -9.46 -13.33
CA ARG A 21 -1.76 -9.52 -12.36
C ARG A 21 -2.19 -9.04 -10.97
N VAL A 22 -2.74 -7.82 -10.86
CA VAL A 22 -3.14 -7.26 -9.55
C VAL A 22 -4.28 -8.06 -8.94
N ARG A 23 -5.30 -8.43 -9.73
CA ARG A 23 -6.40 -9.27 -9.25
C ARG A 23 -5.90 -10.59 -8.70
N ARG A 24 -5.00 -11.25 -9.44
CA ARG A 24 -4.37 -12.48 -8.99
C ARG A 24 -3.58 -12.28 -7.69
N THR A 25 -2.77 -11.23 -7.58
CA THR A 25 -2.01 -10.96 -6.35
C THR A 25 -2.94 -10.72 -5.16
N VAL A 26 -4.03 -9.95 -5.34
CA VAL A 26 -5.01 -9.70 -4.27
C VAL A 26 -5.71 -10.98 -3.84
N GLU A 27 -6.16 -11.82 -4.79
CA GLU A 27 -6.76 -13.12 -4.48
C GLU A 27 -5.83 -14.03 -3.68
N LEU A 28 -4.56 -14.11 -4.10
CA LEU A 28 -3.54 -14.90 -3.42
C LEU A 28 -3.26 -14.37 -2.02
N ALA A 29 -3.11 -13.05 -1.85
CA ALA A 29 -2.88 -12.42 -0.56
C ALA A 29 -4.05 -12.68 0.40
N ARG A 30 -5.30 -12.56 -0.07
CA ARG A 30 -6.49 -12.87 0.74
C ARG A 30 -6.50 -14.30 1.22
N HIS A 31 -6.20 -15.25 0.33
CA HIS A 31 -6.21 -16.66 0.65
C HIS A 31 -5.09 -17.02 1.64
N ASP A 32 -3.85 -16.66 1.32
CA ASP A 32 -2.67 -17.17 2.05
C ASP A 32 -2.46 -16.46 3.40
N LEU A 33 -2.93 -15.22 3.55
CA LEU A 33 -2.89 -14.48 4.81
C LEU A 33 -4.21 -14.57 5.59
N ALA A 34 -5.23 -15.25 5.05
CA ALA A 34 -6.61 -15.18 5.54
C ALA A 34 -7.06 -13.72 5.75
N ALA A 35 -6.70 -12.84 4.82
CA ALA A 35 -6.89 -11.40 4.94
C ALA A 35 -8.27 -10.97 4.48
N ASP A 36 -8.86 -10.04 5.23
CA ASP A 36 -10.08 -9.35 4.81
C ASP A 36 -9.82 -8.51 3.56
N LEU A 37 -10.88 -8.22 2.79
CA LEU A 37 -10.78 -7.37 1.61
C LEU A 37 -11.72 -6.18 1.72
N HIS A 38 -11.12 -5.01 1.72
CA HIS A 38 -11.80 -3.73 1.62
C HIS A 38 -11.54 -3.15 0.23
N VAL A 39 -12.60 -2.74 -0.46
CA VAL A 39 -12.51 -2.20 -1.83
C VAL A 39 -13.12 -0.81 -1.87
N ILE A 40 -12.39 0.11 -2.49
CA ILE A 40 -12.87 1.45 -2.84
C ILE A 40 -12.46 1.76 -4.28
N ALA A 41 -13.20 2.64 -4.95
CA ALA A 41 -12.79 3.18 -6.25
C ALA A 41 -12.80 4.71 -6.14
N THR A 42 -11.62 5.32 -5.95
CA THR A 42 -11.55 6.78 -5.86
C THR A 42 -10.19 7.33 -6.31
N PRO A 43 -10.17 8.42 -7.10
CA PRO A 43 -8.97 9.22 -7.31
C PRO A 43 -8.76 10.27 -6.21
N ASP A 44 -9.72 10.46 -5.30
CA ASP A 44 -9.68 11.51 -4.29
C ASP A 44 -8.87 11.07 -3.06
N ALA A 45 -7.78 11.80 -2.80
CA ALA A 45 -6.85 11.50 -1.72
C ALA A 45 -7.48 11.63 -0.33
N SER A 46 -8.33 12.64 -0.13
CA SER A 46 -8.98 12.89 1.17
C SER A 46 -9.97 11.78 1.49
N ARG A 47 -10.77 11.36 0.52
CA ARG A 47 -11.70 10.23 0.63
C ARG A 47 -10.98 8.94 0.92
N LEU A 48 -9.88 8.65 0.22
CA LEU A 48 -9.07 7.46 0.50
C LEU A 48 -8.48 7.50 1.92
N ARG A 49 -8.00 8.67 2.36
CA ARG A 49 -7.47 8.85 3.72
C ARG A 49 -8.54 8.55 4.77
N THR A 50 -9.70 9.21 4.70
CA THR A 50 -10.81 8.98 5.64
C THR A 50 -11.21 7.51 5.66
N TRP A 51 -11.33 6.90 4.49
CA TRP A 51 -11.72 5.50 4.38
C TRP A 51 -10.72 4.53 5.03
N LEU A 52 -9.40 4.81 4.92
CA LEU A 52 -8.35 4.06 5.61
C LEU A 52 -8.38 4.32 7.12
N ASP A 53 -8.41 5.58 7.55
CA ASP A 53 -8.41 5.98 8.96
C ASP A 53 -9.53 5.28 9.76
N GLU A 54 -10.71 5.10 9.15
CA GLU A 54 -11.86 4.44 9.78
C GLU A 54 -11.73 2.91 9.94
N ARG A 55 -10.77 2.26 9.28
CA ARG A 55 -10.77 0.79 9.08
C ARG A 55 -9.48 0.10 9.48
N VAL A 56 -8.34 0.80 9.46
CA VAL A 56 -7.04 0.15 9.66
C VAL A 56 -6.79 -0.28 11.10
N ASP A 57 -7.45 0.34 12.09
CA ASP A 57 -7.21 0.10 13.51
C ASP A 57 -7.67 -1.30 14.00
N ASP A 58 -8.49 -2.01 13.21
CA ASP A 58 -8.88 -3.40 13.47
C ASP A 58 -7.79 -4.41 13.05
N TYR A 59 -6.71 -3.93 12.42
CA TYR A 59 -5.70 -4.75 11.77
C TYR A 59 -4.29 -4.49 12.29
N THR A 60 -3.49 -5.56 12.36
CA THR A 60 -2.04 -5.47 12.60
C THR A 60 -1.26 -5.31 11.29
N THR A 61 -1.85 -5.71 10.16
CA THR A 61 -1.25 -5.59 8.83
C THR A 61 -2.25 -5.03 7.82
N ALA A 62 -1.94 -3.89 7.21
CA ALA A 62 -2.70 -3.31 6.11
C ALA A 62 -1.92 -3.41 4.79
N ILE A 63 -2.42 -4.20 3.86
CA ILE A 63 -1.83 -4.42 2.54
C ILE A 63 -2.50 -3.47 1.55
N ILE A 64 -1.76 -2.48 1.10
CA ILE A 64 -2.27 -1.45 0.21
C ILE A 64 -2.15 -1.93 -1.22
N ALA A 65 -3.28 -2.19 -1.88
CA ALA A 65 -3.33 -2.50 -3.30
C ALA A 65 -3.75 -1.24 -4.07
N GLY A 66 -2.77 -0.50 -4.59
CA GLY A 66 -2.99 0.83 -5.17
C GLY A 66 -1.74 1.37 -5.86
N GLY A 67 -1.79 2.62 -6.31
CA GLY A 67 -0.61 3.31 -6.82
C GLY A 67 0.26 3.90 -5.70
N ASP A 68 1.37 4.54 -6.07
CA ASP A 68 2.28 5.21 -5.13
C ASP A 68 1.54 6.26 -4.26
N GLY A 69 0.57 6.99 -4.82
CA GLY A 69 -0.27 7.91 -4.05
C GLY A 69 -1.13 7.23 -2.99
N SER A 70 -1.65 6.03 -3.25
CA SER A 70 -2.43 5.26 -2.27
C SER A 70 -1.55 4.77 -1.12
N LEU A 71 -0.34 4.28 -1.45
CA LEU A 71 0.64 3.93 -0.43
C LEU A 71 1.10 5.16 0.36
N SER A 72 1.25 6.31 -0.30
CA SER A 72 1.61 7.58 0.33
C SER A 72 0.64 8.01 1.41
N ILE A 73 -0.65 7.93 1.10
CA ILE A 73 -1.70 8.19 2.07
C ILE A 73 -1.64 7.17 3.21
N ALA A 74 -1.45 5.88 2.90
CA ALA A 74 -1.44 4.83 3.89
C ALA A 74 -0.30 4.95 4.92
N TYR A 75 0.94 5.26 4.52
CA TYR A 75 2.01 5.45 5.51
C TYR A 75 1.84 6.74 6.32
N ASN A 76 1.20 7.78 5.79
CA ASN A 76 0.83 8.97 6.58
C ASN A 76 -0.27 8.67 7.61
N VAL A 77 -1.20 7.76 7.28
CA VAL A 77 -2.21 7.23 8.21
C VAL A 77 -1.55 6.33 9.27
N ALA A 78 -0.61 5.48 8.87
CA ALA A 78 0.08 4.56 9.77
C ALA A 78 1.07 5.25 10.71
N ALA A 79 1.52 6.48 10.40
CA ALA A 79 2.51 7.21 11.20
C ALA A 79 2.11 7.38 12.68
N THR A 80 0.82 7.42 12.98
CA THR A 80 0.28 7.52 14.35
C THR A 80 -0.16 6.18 14.93
N ARG A 81 0.15 5.07 14.26
CA ARG A 81 -0.32 3.71 14.56
C ARG A 81 0.86 2.74 14.66
N PRO A 82 1.58 2.73 15.79
CA PRO A 82 2.81 1.93 15.94
C PRO A 82 2.58 0.41 15.87
N HIS A 83 1.32 -0.04 16.00
CA HIS A 83 0.93 -1.44 15.88
C HIS A 83 0.70 -1.89 14.42
N LEU A 84 0.62 -0.95 13.48
CA LEU A 84 0.21 -1.21 12.10
C LEU A 84 1.43 -1.39 11.20
N THR A 85 1.55 -2.58 10.61
CA THR A 85 2.53 -2.86 9.55
C THR A 85 1.89 -2.67 8.18
N LEU A 86 2.63 -2.14 7.21
CA LEU A 86 2.15 -1.95 5.85
C LEU A 86 2.74 -2.98 4.87
N GLY A 87 1.86 -3.57 4.06
CA GLY A 87 2.20 -4.29 2.85
C GLY A 87 1.83 -3.49 1.60
N TYR A 88 2.41 -3.83 0.44
CA TYR A 88 2.13 -3.13 -0.81
C TYR A 88 1.95 -4.09 -1.98
N ILE A 89 0.83 -3.93 -2.69
CA ILE A 89 0.56 -4.56 -4.00
C ILE A 89 0.50 -3.42 -5.02
N PRO A 90 1.54 -3.25 -5.87
CA PRO A 90 1.60 -2.14 -6.80
C PRO A 90 0.52 -2.26 -7.87
N ALA A 91 -0.36 -1.27 -7.96
CA ALA A 91 -1.51 -1.20 -8.87
C ALA A 91 -1.62 0.17 -9.58
N GLY A 92 -0.58 1.00 -9.55
CA GLY A 92 -0.45 2.20 -10.38
C GLY A 92 0.19 1.93 -11.74
N PHE A 93 0.46 2.99 -12.52
CA PHE A 93 1.18 2.91 -13.80
C PHE A 93 2.71 2.93 -13.64
N GLY A 94 3.25 3.87 -12.85
CA GLY A 94 4.70 4.02 -12.64
C GLY A 94 5.27 3.13 -11.53
N ASN A 95 4.56 3.02 -10.39
CA ASN A 95 4.94 2.22 -9.22
C ASN A 95 6.42 2.38 -8.82
N ALA A 96 6.90 3.62 -8.74
CA ALA A 96 8.28 3.93 -8.39
C ALA A 96 8.67 3.31 -7.04
N THR A 97 7.72 3.23 -6.09
CA THR A 97 7.95 2.60 -4.80
C THR A 97 8.23 1.11 -4.92
N ALA A 98 7.59 0.41 -5.85
CA ALA A 98 7.83 -1.01 -6.07
C ALA A 98 9.28 -1.26 -6.52
N HIS A 99 9.81 -0.36 -7.34
CA HIS A 99 11.21 -0.38 -7.77
C HIS A 99 12.17 -0.07 -6.61
N LEU A 100 11.87 0.98 -5.83
CA LEU A 100 12.65 1.36 -4.65
C LEU A 100 12.76 0.22 -3.63
N LEU A 101 11.62 -0.43 -3.33
CA LEU A 101 11.53 -1.55 -2.40
C LEU A 101 11.95 -2.90 -3.00
N ARG A 102 12.35 -2.92 -4.28
CA ARG A 102 12.75 -4.14 -5.03
C ARG A 102 11.70 -5.25 -4.97
N LEU A 103 10.43 -4.89 -5.08
CA LEU A 103 9.33 -5.84 -4.99
C LEU A 103 9.29 -6.77 -6.21
N PRO A 104 9.03 -8.08 -6.01
CA PRO A 104 8.80 -9.00 -7.11
C PRO A 104 7.61 -8.56 -7.98
N ARG A 105 7.71 -8.79 -9.29
CA ARG A 105 6.61 -8.55 -10.24
C ARG A 105 5.65 -9.73 -10.34
N ASP A 106 6.15 -10.93 -10.12
CA ASP A 106 5.34 -12.14 -10.15
C ASP A 106 4.36 -12.16 -8.96
N PRO A 107 3.05 -12.40 -9.19
CA PRO A 107 2.06 -12.41 -8.13
C PRO A 107 2.36 -13.35 -6.97
N ARG A 108 2.86 -14.56 -7.25
CA ARG A 108 3.16 -15.55 -6.21
C ARG A 108 4.35 -15.09 -5.37
N ALA A 109 5.45 -14.73 -6.03
CA ALA A 109 6.65 -14.26 -5.35
C ALA A 109 6.38 -13.02 -4.48
N LEU A 110 5.52 -12.10 -4.93
CA LEU A 110 5.13 -10.94 -4.12
C LEU A 110 4.30 -11.34 -2.89
N VAL A 111 3.36 -12.27 -3.04
CA VAL A 111 2.58 -12.79 -1.90
C VAL A 111 3.47 -13.56 -0.93
N ASP A 112 4.44 -14.32 -1.41
CA ASP A 112 5.39 -15.01 -0.54
C ASP A 112 6.19 -14.02 0.34
N VAL A 113 6.51 -12.83 -0.18
CA VAL A 113 7.11 -11.74 0.61
C VAL A 113 6.14 -11.24 1.69
N LEU A 114 4.87 -11.02 1.35
CA LEU A 114 3.85 -10.57 2.30
C LEU A 114 3.58 -11.61 3.39
N VAL A 115 3.52 -12.90 3.02
CA VAL A 115 3.28 -14.04 3.93
C VAL A 115 4.43 -14.24 4.91
N ARG A 116 5.68 -14.04 4.47
CA ARG A 116 6.84 -14.09 5.39
C ARG A 116 6.72 -13.09 6.52
N GLY A 117 6.04 -11.95 6.30
CA GLY A 117 5.78 -10.96 7.33
C GLY A 117 7.03 -10.29 7.91
N GLU A 118 8.18 -10.42 7.22
CA GLU A 118 9.45 -9.81 7.64
C GLU A 118 9.44 -8.30 7.31
N ALA A 119 8.78 -7.52 8.17
CA ALA A 119 8.74 -6.08 8.06
C ALA A 119 10.16 -5.50 8.18
N ARG A 120 10.47 -4.53 7.31
CA ARG A 120 11.72 -3.77 7.37
C ARG A 120 11.40 -2.32 7.67
N PRO A 121 12.13 -1.68 8.60
CA PRO A 121 12.01 -0.24 8.78
C PRO A 121 12.41 0.47 7.48
N VAL A 122 11.65 1.50 7.13
CA VAL A 122 11.92 2.35 5.97
C VAL A 122 11.97 3.78 6.46
N ASP A 123 13.10 4.44 6.23
CA ASP A 123 13.25 5.86 6.54
C ASP A 123 12.41 6.68 5.57
N LEU A 124 11.73 7.69 6.10
CA LEU A 124 10.89 8.63 5.35
C LEU A 124 11.40 10.04 5.58
N VAL A 125 11.18 10.92 4.60
CA VAL A 125 11.45 12.35 4.73
C VAL A 125 10.15 13.10 5.03
N VAL A 126 10.26 14.22 5.75
CA VAL A 126 9.14 15.12 5.99
C VAL A 126 9.24 16.29 5.01
N VAL A 127 8.20 16.48 4.20
CA VAL A 127 8.06 17.59 3.25
C VAL A 127 6.73 18.27 3.55
N ASP A 128 6.76 19.55 3.91
CA ASP A 128 5.58 20.35 4.27
C ASP A 128 4.64 19.65 5.28
N GLY A 129 5.25 19.02 6.30
CA GLY A 129 4.52 18.31 7.35
C GLY A 129 3.92 16.96 6.93
N ARG A 130 4.27 16.44 5.75
CA ARG A 130 3.84 15.13 5.25
C ARG A 130 5.01 14.21 5.05
N LEU A 131 4.80 12.92 5.33
CA LEU A 131 5.81 11.91 5.07
C LEU A 131 5.91 11.63 3.56
N ALA A 132 7.12 11.37 3.08
CA ALA A 132 7.42 10.99 1.70
C ALA A 132 8.54 9.93 1.64
N LEU A 133 8.44 9.01 0.68
CA LEU A 133 9.51 8.04 0.38
C LEU A 133 10.66 8.67 -0.43
N PHE A 134 10.32 9.65 -1.25
CA PHE A 134 11.26 10.45 -2.04
C PHE A 134 10.63 11.80 -2.36
N ALA A 135 11.46 12.80 -2.60
CA ALA A 135 11.04 14.14 -2.99
C ALA A 135 11.97 14.64 -4.11
N GLY A 136 11.42 15.41 -5.05
CA GLY A 136 12.15 16.03 -6.15
C GLY A 136 12.03 17.55 -6.09
N ALA A 137 13.00 18.25 -6.68
CA ALA A 137 12.99 19.70 -6.83
C ALA A 137 13.64 20.08 -8.15
N GLY A 138 13.13 21.13 -8.79
CA GLY A 138 13.62 21.59 -10.09
C GLY A 138 12.57 21.48 -11.20
N TRP A 139 13.03 21.47 -12.45
CA TRP A 139 12.16 21.51 -13.62
C TRP A 139 11.29 20.25 -13.77
N ASP A 140 11.85 19.09 -13.45
CA ASP A 140 11.14 17.81 -13.44
C ASP A 140 9.96 17.82 -12.46
N ALA A 141 10.09 18.47 -11.31
CA ALA A 141 9.00 18.62 -10.34
C ALA A 141 7.87 19.57 -10.81
N LEU A 142 8.15 20.49 -11.75
CA LEU A 142 7.14 21.41 -12.30
C LEU A 142 6.21 20.74 -13.32
N VAL A 143 6.68 19.68 -13.98
CA VAL A 143 6.00 19.04 -15.13
C VAL A 143 5.52 17.62 -14.85
N ALA A 144 5.80 17.08 -13.66
CA ALA A 144 5.46 15.71 -13.23
C ALA A 144 3.98 15.52 -12.88
#